data_AF-A0A661PVP4-F1
#
_entry.id   AF-A0A661PVP4-F1
#
_cell.length_a   1.000
_cell.length_b   1.000
_cell.length_c   1.000
_cell.angle_alpha   90.00
_cell.angle_beta   90.00
_cell.angle_gamma   90.00
#
_symmetry.space_group_name_H-M   'P 1'
#
loop_
_entity.id
_entity.type
_entity.pdbx_description
1 polymer ?
#
loop_
_entity_poly.entity_id
_entity_poly.type
_entity_poly.pdbx_seq_one_letter_code
_entity_poly.pdbx_strand_id
1 'polypeptide(L)'
;MVDFKDKANLIWKVANLLRGDYRQSDYGKVILPMTVLRRLDCVLAPTKQKVLDYLPKVEKLSDSAKDEELVKEGCLPFNRFWQKMPRSLGDKRKAIAENGTEKGIGFIANIYGDFTENEYCKIYPNDFFGYWRVTVERPQKDERGTIVTDRQGNPKPDSGLRDFENIPFLRKDANGNLVPQTIEEYFDREVKPHVPDAWIDKSKTKTGYEINFTKYFYEFKPLRPLAKIKADILNLEGETKELEKKVLA
;
A
#
# COMPACT_ATOMS: atom_id res chain seq x y z
N MET A 1 -8.78 -27.73 18.51
CA MET A 1 -9.17 -26.51 17.77
C MET A 1 -9.53 -25.48 18.83
N VAL A 2 -8.78 -24.38 18.95
CA VAL A 2 -9.07 -23.39 20.00
C VAL A 2 -10.38 -22.70 19.63
N ASP A 3 -11.43 -22.90 20.43
CA ASP A 3 -12.74 -22.31 20.17
C ASP A 3 -12.64 -20.78 20.30
N PHE A 4 -12.75 -20.10 19.17
CA PHE A 4 -12.71 -18.64 19.09
C PHE A 4 -13.89 -18.02 19.86
N LYS A 5 -15.00 -18.74 19.98
CA LYS A 5 -16.21 -18.30 20.70
C LYS A 5 -15.93 -18.17 22.20
N ASP A 6 -15.24 -19.15 22.79
CA ASP A 6 -14.88 -19.14 24.22
C ASP A 6 -13.92 -17.98 24.57
N LYS A 7 -12.96 -17.70 23.68
CA LYS A 7 -12.05 -16.56 23.84
C LYS A 7 -12.76 -15.23 23.69
N ALA A 8 -13.64 -15.09 22.70
CA ALA A 8 -14.45 -13.90 22.53
C ALA A 8 -15.35 -13.66 23.77
N ASN A 9 -15.94 -14.72 24.31
CA ASN A 9 -16.75 -14.66 25.53
C ASN A 9 -15.93 -14.24 26.75
N LEU A 10 -14.70 -14.75 26.90
CA LEU A 10 -13.79 -14.35 27.97
C LEU A 10 -13.38 -12.86 27.85
N ILE A 11 -13.01 -12.41 26.64
CA ILE A 11 -12.69 -11.01 26.37
C ILE A 11 -13.88 -10.11 26.70
N TRP A 12 -15.10 -10.49 26.29
CA TRP A 12 -16.32 -9.76 26.63
C TRP A 12 -16.60 -9.73 28.14
N LYS A 13 -16.37 -10.84 28.85
CA LYS A 13 -16.54 -10.92 30.30
C LYS A 13 -15.56 -10.00 31.03
N VAL A 14 -14.29 -10.00 30.62
CA VAL A 14 -13.25 -9.10 31.16
C VAL A 14 -13.56 -7.64 30.81
N ALA A 15 -13.95 -7.35 29.57
CA ALA A 15 -14.33 -6.00 29.15
C ALA A 15 -15.53 -5.47 29.95
N ASN A 16 -16.54 -6.30 30.22
CA ASN A 16 -17.68 -5.93 31.05
C ASN A 16 -17.28 -5.65 32.51
N LEU A 17 -16.30 -6.38 33.04
CA LEU A 17 -15.75 -6.14 34.38
C LEU A 17 -14.96 -4.82 34.45
N LEU A 18 -14.10 -4.58 33.47
CA LEU A 18 -13.27 -3.37 33.37
C LEU A 18 -14.07 -2.11 33.01
N ARG A 19 -15.28 -2.28 32.45
CA ARG A 19 -16.15 -1.17 32.07
C ARG A 19 -16.69 -0.39 33.26
N GLY A 20 -16.77 -0.98 34.47
CA GLY A 20 -17.10 -0.28 35.71
C GLY A 20 -18.15 0.84 35.57
N ASP A 21 -17.83 2.02 36.13
CA ASP A 21 -18.70 3.22 36.15
C ASP A 21 -18.81 3.98 34.82
N TYR A 22 -18.23 3.47 33.71
CA TYR A 22 -18.28 4.17 32.43
C TYR A 22 -19.64 4.01 31.75
N ARG A 23 -20.27 5.15 31.45
CA ARG A 23 -21.47 5.21 30.61
C ARG A 23 -21.18 4.61 29.24
N GLN A 24 -22.18 3.97 28.63
CA GLN A 24 -22.03 3.32 27.32
C GLN A 24 -21.49 4.26 26.24
N SER A 25 -21.86 5.53 26.28
CA SER A 25 -21.39 6.58 25.37
C SER A 25 -19.91 6.95 25.57
N ASP A 26 -19.37 6.76 26.77
CA ASP A 26 -18.00 7.14 27.11
C ASP A 26 -17.02 5.96 26.97
N TYR A 27 -17.52 4.73 26.96
CA TYR A 27 -16.71 3.53 26.76
C TYR A 27 -15.87 3.60 25.46
N GLY A 28 -16.48 4.07 24.36
CA GLY A 28 -15.78 4.26 23.09
C GLY A 28 -14.58 5.22 23.19
N LYS A 29 -14.68 6.24 24.05
CA LYS A 29 -13.61 7.25 24.24
C LYS A 29 -12.38 6.69 24.94
N VAL A 30 -12.51 5.58 25.67
CA VAL A 30 -11.40 4.96 26.40
C VAL A 30 -10.85 3.74 25.66
N ILE A 31 -11.75 2.87 25.17
CA ILE A 31 -11.31 1.60 24.56
C ILE A 31 -10.63 1.81 23.21
N LEU A 32 -11.07 2.79 22.40
CA LEU A 32 -10.49 3.04 21.09
C LEU A 32 -9.04 3.57 21.18
N PRO A 33 -8.72 4.61 21.99
CA PRO A 33 -7.33 5.01 22.19
C PRO A 33 -6.45 3.89 22.74
N MET A 34 -6.93 3.11 23.73
CA MET A 34 -6.15 2.01 24.30
C MET A 34 -5.89 0.89 23.28
N THR A 35 -6.86 0.59 22.41
CA THR A 35 -6.69 -0.38 21.32
C THR A 35 -5.67 0.12 20.30
N VAL A 36 -5.72 1.42 19.95
CA VAL A 36 -4.74 2.03 19.06
C VAL A 36 -3.34 1.99 19.67
N LEU A 37 -3.18 2.39 20.93
CA LEU A 37 -1.90 2.33 21.65
C LEU A 37 -1.34 0.91 21.69
N ARG A 38 -2.18 -0.09 22.01
CA ARG A 38 -1.75 -1.49 22.00
C ARG A 38 -1.34 -1.95 20.61
N ARG A 39 -2.04 -1.50 19.56
CA ARG A 39 -1.67 -1.82 18.18
C ARG A 39 -0.34 -1.20 17.78
N LEU A 40 -0.07 0.05 18.16
CA LEU A 40 1.22 0.70 17.97
C LEU A 40 2.33 -0.07 18.70
N ASP A 41 2.08 -0.46 19.95
CA ASP A 41 3.02 -1.26 20.75
C ASP A 41 3.35 -2.61 20.10
N CYS A 42 2.34 -3.32 19.57
CA CYS A 42 2.56 -4.57 18.82
C CYS A 42 3.37 -4.37 17.53
N VAL A 43 3.19 -3.24 16.83
CA VAL A 43 3.96 -2.92 15.61
C VAL A 43 5.42 -2.65 15.95
N LEU A 44 5.68 -2.02 17.09
CA LEU A 44 7.03 -1.69 17.57
C LEU A 44 7.70 -2.85 18.32
N ALA A 45 6.98 -3.91 18.67
CA ALA A 45 7.47 -5.03 19.46
C ALA A 45 8.82 -5.61 18.98
N PRO A 46 9.08 -5.81 17.66
CA PRO A 46 10.36 -6.37 17.20
C PRO A 46 11.58 -5.51 17.51
N THR A 47 11.42 -4.19 17.64
CA THR A 47 12.53 -3.24 17.89
C THR A 47 12.50 -2.63 19.29
N LYS A 48 11.38 -2.76 20.02
CA LYS A 48 11.14 -2.11 21.31
C LYS A 48 12.23 -2.36 22.33
N GLN A 49 12.60 -3.62 22.59
CA GLN A 49 13.60 -3.95 23.61
C GLN A 49 14.96 -3.34 23.27
N LYS A 50 15.37 -3.45 22.00
CA LYS A 50 16.62 -2.88 21.51
C LYS A 50 16.68 -1.36 21.67
N VAL A 51 15.56 -0.66 21.42
CA VAL A 51 15.45 0.80 21.66
C VAL A 51 15.53 1.13 23.16
N LEU A 52 14.85 0.38 24.01
CA LEU A 52 14.85 0.59 25.47
C LEU A 52 16.24 0.38 26.08
N ASP A 53 16.94 -0.67 25.67
CA ASP A 53 18.30 -0.97 26.14
C ASP A 53 19.30 0.13 25.72
N TYR A 54 19.03 0.80 24.60
CA TYR A 54 19.89 1.86 24.07
C TYR A 54 19.53 3.27 24.57
N LEU A 55 18.29 3.47 25.02
CA LEU A 55 17.76 4.77 25.47
C LEU A 55 18.67 5.48 26.49
N PRO A 56 19.24 4.83 27.53
CA PRO A 56 20.08 5.51 28.52
C PRO A 56 21.34 6.15 27.91
N LYS A 57 21.82 5.63 26.78
CA LYS A 57 23.02 6.15 26.09
C LYS A 57 22.75 7.43 25.31
N VAL A 58 21.50 7.63 24.88
CA VAL A 58 21.09 8.73 23.99
C VAL A 58 20.16 9.73 24.66
N GLU A 59 19.70 9.47 25.89
CA GLU A 59 18.68 10.27 26.58
C GLU A 59 18.97 11.78 26.60
N LYS A 60 20.24 12.14 26.81
CA LYS A 60 20.72 13.53 26.91
C LYS A 60 20.95 14.20 25.55
N LEU A 61 20.87 13.45 24.45
CA LEU A 61 21.04 13.99 23.11
C LEU A 61 19.79 14.74 22.66
N SER A 62 19.94 15.62 21.67
CA SER A 62 18.78 16.20 20.97
C SER A 62 18.04 15.10 20.19
N ASP A 63 16.75 15.29 19.90
CA ASP A 63 15.96 14.32 19.14
C ASP A 63 16.56 14.00 17.76
N SER A 64 17.31 14.93 17.16
CA SER A 64 18.06 14.66 15.92
C SER A 64 19.20 13.67 16.14
N ALA A 65 19.98 13.87 17.20
CA ALA A 65 21.13 13.03 17.51
C ALA A 65 20.73 11.65 18.07
N LYS A 66 19.57 11.56 18.76
CA LYS A 66 18.97 10.27 19.15
C LYS A 66 18.65 9.41 17.94
N ASP A 67 17.98 9.98 16.93
CA ASP A 67 17.62 9.25 15.71
C ASP A 67 18.86 8.75 14.96
N GLU A 68 19.91 9.56 14.87
CA GLU A 68 21.17 9.18 14.20
C GLU A 68 21.84 7.98 14.88
N GLU A 69 21.96 8.00 16.21
CA GLU A 69 22.59 6.91 16.94
C GLU A 69 21.72 5.63 16.93
N LEU A 70 20.39 5.78 17.05
CA LEU A 70 19.47 4.64 16.92
C LEU A 70 19.49 4.02 15.51
N VAL A 71 19.72 4.81 14.47
CA VAL A 71 19.91 4.29 13.11
C VAL A 71 21.24 3.52 13.01
N LYS A 72 22.32 4.05 13.58
CA LYS A 72 23.65 3.42 13.57
C LYS A 72 23.66 2.06 14.27
N GLU A 73 22.92 1.93 15.36
CA GLU A 73 22.75 0.65 16.07
C GLU A 73 21.75 -0.29 15.38
N GLY A 74 21.10 0.15 14.30
CA GLY A 74 20.07 -0.62 13.60
C GLY A 74 18.80 -0.80 14.43
N CYS A 75 18.47 0.15 15.30
CA CYS A 75 17.19 0.26 16.00
C CYS A 75 16.15 0.99 15.14
N LEU A 76 16.60 1.88 14.26
CA LEU A 76 15.80 2.60 13.26
C LEU A 76 16.33 2.34 11.84
N PRO A 77 15.46 2.36 10.82
CA PRO A 77 15.90 2.20 9.43
C PRO A 77 16.74 3.40 8.97
N PHE A 78 17.90 3.13 8.36
CA PHE A 78 18.75 4.16 7.78
C PHE A 78 18.09 4.79 6.55
N ASN A 79 17.88 6.10 6.60
CA ASN A 79 17.41 6.84 5.43
C ASN A 79 18.59 7.21 4.51
N ARG A 80 18.56 6.67 3.28
CA ARG A 80 19.60 6.87 2.25
C ARG A 80 19.43 8.14 1.41
N PHE A 81 18.29 8.83 1.50
CA PHE A 81 17.92 9.89 0.54
C PHE A 81 18.01 11.30 1.12
N TRP A 82 17.72 11.48 2.41
CA TRP A 82 17.69 12.78 3.04
C TRP A 82 18.35 12.79 4.42
N GLN A 83 18.83 13.96 4.81
CA GLN A 83 19.32 14.25 6.15
C GLN A 83 18.53 15.41 6.78
N LYS A 84 18.47 15.44 8.11
CA LYS A 84 17.88 16.58 8.81
C LYS A 84 18.76 17.81 8.57
N MET A 85 18.14 18.96 8.41
CA MET A 85 18.86 20.23 8.28
C MET A 85 19.26 20.75 9.67
N PRO A 86 20.49 21.25 9.87
CA PRO A 86 20.90 21.88 11.13
C PRO A 86 20.04 23.10 11.48
N ARG A 87 19.65 23.88 10.47
CA ARG A 87 18.73 25.01 10.57
C ARG A 87 17.59 24.83 9.59
N SER A 88 16.35 24.99 10.06
CA SER A 88 15.18 24.93 9.17
C SER A 88 15.12 26.14 8.25
N LEU A 89 14.59 25.92 7.05
CA LEU A 89 14.30 26.96 6.07
C LEU A 89 12.78 27.04 5.90
N GLY A 90 12.12 27.89 6.70
CA GLY A 90 10.66 27.83 6.87
C GLY A 90 10.24 26.46 7.41
N ASP A 91 9.27 25.83 6.74
CA ASP A 91 8.81 24.47 7.08
C ASP A 91 9.74 23.35 6.56
N LYS A 92 10.74 23.70 5.74
CA LYS A 92 11.71 22.71 5.22
C LYS A 92 12.68 22.31 6.34
N ARG A 93 12.61 21.03 6.73
CA ARG A 93 13.47 20.43 7.79
C ARG A 93 14.48 19.41 7.25
N LYS A 94 14.45 19.10 5.96
CA LYS A 94 15.23 18.01 5.33
C LYS A 94 15.92 18.50 4.06
N ALA A 95 17.14 18.00 3.83
CA ALA A 95 17.91 18.25 2.63
C ALA A 95 18.49 16.94 2.09
N ILE A 96 18.81 16.92 0.79
CA ILE A 96 19.58 15.83 0.19
C ILE A 96 21.04 16.08 0.56
N ALA A 97 21.74 15.06 1.07
CA ALA A 97 23.15 15.19 1.39
C ALA A 97 23.97 15.35 0.10
N GLU A 98 24.83 16.36 0.02
CA GLU A 98 25.54 16.70 -1.22
C GLU A 98 26.86 15.92 -1.40
N ASN A 99 27.38 15.29 -0.34
CA ASN A 99 28.68 14.60 -0.33
C ASN A 99 28.58 13.13 0.12
N GLY A 100 29.37 12.27 -0.52
CA GLY A 100 29.49 10.84 -0.20
C GLY A 100 28.69 9.92 -1.13
N THR A 101 29.01 8.61 -1.12
CA THR A 101 28.40 7.59 -2.00
C THR A 101 27.28 6.80 -1.32
N GLU A 102 27.17 6.86 0.01
CA GLU A 102 26.23 6.05 0.79
C GLU A 102 24.88 6.74 1.07
N LYS A 103 24.80 8.07 0.82
CA LYS A 103 23.61 8.87 1.09
C LYS A 103 23.48 10.05 0.11
N GLY A 104 22.24 10.48 -0.11
CA GLY A 104 21.93 11.71 -0.84
C GLY A 104 22.34 11.65 -2.30
N ILE A 105 23.00 12.71 -2.79
CA ILE A 105 23.31 12.89 -4.21
C ILE A 105 24.19 11.76 -4.73
N GLY A 106 25.28 11.38 -4.05
CA GLY A 106 26.16 10.33 -4.56
C GLY A 106 25.53 8.94 -4.56
N PHE A 107 24.68 8.63 -3.57
CA PHE A 107 23.91 7.37 -3.60
C PHE A 107 22.90 7.34 -4.76
N ILE A 108 22.18 8.44 -4.98
CA ILE A 108 21.23 8.57 -6.11
C ILE A 108 21.98 8.50 -7.45
N ALA A 109 23.14 9.16 -7.54
CA ALA A 109 23.99 9.14 -8.73
C ALA A 109 24.51 7.71 -9.03
N ASN A 110 24.89 6.94 -8.00
CA ASN A 110 25.27 5.53 -8.17
C ASN A 110 24.08 4.70 -8.69
N ILE A 111 22.89 4.83 -8.08
CA ILE A 111 21.69 4.13 -8.57
C ILE A 111 21.42 4.45 -10.05
N TYR A 112 21.51 5.73 -10.42
CA TYR A 112 21.29 6.16 -11.80
C TYR A 112 22.38 5.66 -12.75
N GLY A 113 23.65 5.73 -12.34
CA GLY A 113 24.81 5.35 -13.15
C GLY A 113 24.96 3.84 -13.33
N ASP A 114 24.65 3.05 -12.31
CA ASP A 114 24.69 1.58 -12.36
C ASP A 114 23.61 1.05 -13.32
N PHE A 115 22.46 1.73 -13.39
CA PHE A 115 21.34 1.39 -14.27
C PHE A 115 20.96 -0.10 -14.18
N THR A 116 20.88 -0.60 -12.94
CA THR A 116 20.46 -1.98 -12.63
C THR A 116 19.21 -1.97 -11.76
N GLU A 117 18.27 -2.88 -12.04
CA GLU A 117 17.06 -3.01 -11.24
C GLU A 117 17.35 -3.38 -9.78
N ASN A 118 16.68 -2.68 -8.84
CA ASN A 118 16.73 -2.92 -7.41
C ASN A 118 15.49 -2.33 -6.71
N GLU A 119 15.49 -2.25 -5.38
CA GLU A 119 14.38 -1.64 -4.59
C GLU A 119 14.09 -0.18 -4.99
N TYR A 120 15.11 0.56 -5.43
CA TYR A 120 15.05 1.99 -5.73
C TYR A 120 15.10 2.31 -7.23
N CYS A 121 15.44 1.35 -8.09
CA CYS A 121 15.52 1.50 -9.54
C CYS A 121 14.69 0.42 -10.23
N LYS A 122 13.74 0.86 -11.06
CA LYS A 122 12.96 -0.04 -11.92
C LYS A 122 13.21 0.37 -13.37
N ILE A 123 13.46 -0.60 -14.24
CA ILE A 123 13.83 -0.33 -15.62
C ILE A 123 12.73 -0.90 -16.52
N TYR A 124 12.15 -0.03 -17.34
CA TYR A 124 11.08 -0.40 -18.24
C TYR A 124 11.38 0.11 -19.65
N PRO A 125 10.99 -0.64 -20.70
CA PRO A 125 11.01 -0.12 -22.06
C PRO A 125 10.01 1.03 -22.20
N ASN A 126 10.24 1.97 -23.13
CA ASN A 126 9.36 3.12 -23.32
C ASN A 126 7.89 2.71 -23.56
N ASP A 127 7.68 1.65 -24.35
CA ASP A 127 6.35 1.11 -24.66
C ASP A 127 5.58 0.64 -23.42
N PHE A 128 6.26 0.35 -22.31
CA PHE A 128 5.59 0.03 -21.04
C PHE A 128 4.71 1.16 -20.51
N PHE A 129 5.11 2.41 -20.77
CA PHE A 129 4.37 3.60 -20.36
C PHE A 129 3.32 4.02 -21.40
N GLY A 130 3.35 3.40 -22.58
CA GLY A 130 2.45 3.69 -23.69
C GLY A 130 1.11 2.95 -23.56
N TYR A 131 0.04 3.63 -23.96
CA TYR A 131 -1.29 3.05 -24.05
C TYR A 131 -2.10 3.64 -25.20
N TRP A 132 -3.07 2.88 -25.70
CA TRP A 132 -4.14 3.39 -26.54
C TRP A 132 -5.33 3.77 -25.67
N ARG A 133 -5.69 5.05 -25.68
CA ARG A 133 -6.99 5.50 -25.18
C ARG A 133 -8.03 5.25 -26.25
N VAL A 134 -8.84 4.21 -26.08
CA VAL A 134 -9.91 3.85 -27.01
C VAL A 134 -11.25 4.35 -26.51
N THR A 135 -12.15 4.68 -27.42
CA THR A 135 -13.56 4.94 -27.10
C THR A 135 -14.33 3.63 -27.25
N VAL A 136 -14.93 3.19 -26.16
CA VAL A 136 -15.80 2.01 -26.12
C VAL A 136 -17.23 2.50 -26.27
N GLU A 137 -17.84 2.16 -27.40
CA GLU A 137 -19.23 2.49 -27.70
C GLU A 137 -20.11 1.29 -27.36
N ARG A 138 -21.34 1.58 -26.93
CA ARG A 138 -22.39 0.59 -26.66
C ARG A 138 -23.65 0.97 -27.43
N PRO A 139 -24.49 -0.01 -27.80
CA PRO A 139 -25.62 0.26 -28.66
C PRO A 139 -26.72 0.99 -27.89
N GLN A 140 -27.33 1.97 -28.54
CA GLN A 140 -28.61 2.52 -28.11
C GLN A 140 -29.68 1.44 -28.22
N LYS A 141 -30.49 1.31 -27.17
CA LYS A 141 -31.62 0.38 -27.13
C LYS A 141 -32.94 1.17 -27.06
N ASP A 142 -33.96 0.66 -27.72
CA ASP A 142 -35.32 1.20 -27.63
C ASP A 142 -35.99 0.80 -26.31
N GLU A 143 -37.23 1.26 -26.09
CA GLU A 143 -38.03 0.94 -24.89
C GLU A 143 -38.28 -0.57 -24.71
N ARG A 144 -38.11 -1.37 -25.77
CA ARG A 144 -38.27 -2.83 -25.76
C ARG A 144 -36.93 -3.57 -25.58
N GLY A 145 -35.82 -2.85 -25.44
CA GLY A 145 -34.48 -3.41 -25.30
C GLY A 145 -33.82 -3.83 -26.62
N THR A 146 -34.41 -3.48 -27.77
CA THR A 146 -33.89 -3.82 -29.10
C THR A 146 -32.84 -2.80 -29.53
N ILE A 147 -31.76 -3.25 -30.15
CA ILE A 147 -30.70 -2.36 -30.65
C ILE A 147 -31.23 -1.49 -31.79
N VAL A 148 -31.05 -0.17 -31.66
CA VAL A 148 -31.37 0.80 -32.69
C VAL A 148 -30.21 0.85 -33.69
N THR A 149 -30.50 0.68 -34.98
CA THR A 149 -29.49 0.73 -36.06
C THR A 149 -29.62 1.98 -36.92
N ASP A 150 -28.53 2.35 -37.59
CA ASP A 150 -28.54 3.33 -38.67
C ASP A 150 -29.16 2.76 -39.98
N ARG A 151 -29.16 3.57 -41.04
CA ARG A 151 -29.68 3.16 -42.36
C ARG A 151 -28.85 2.06 -43.03
N GLN A 152 -27.61 1.86 -42.60
CA GLN A 152 -26.70 0.83 -43.09
C GLN A 152 -26.77 -0.46 -42.25
N GLY A 153 -27.57 -0.49 -41.18
CA GLY A 153 -27.70 -1.62 -40.26
C GLY A 153 -26.65 -1.66 -39.15
N ASN A 154 -25.80 -0.63 -39.00
CA ASN A 154 -24.85 -0.59 -37.89
C ASN A 154 -25.55 -0.12 -36.61
N PRO A 155 -25.19 -0.68 -35.43
CA PRO A 155 -25.72 -0.21 -34.16
C PRO A 155 -25.40 1.28 -33.94
N LYS A 156 -26.41 2.05 -33.55
CA LYS A 156 -26.23 3.46 -33.21
C LYS A 156 -25.63 3.56 -31.79
N PRO A 157 -24.57 4.35 -31.57
CA PRO A 157 -23.97 4.47 -30.24
C PRO A 157 -24.87 5.23 -29.27
N ASP A 158 -24.92 4.76 -28.03
CA ASP A 158 -25.51 5.46 -26.89
C ASP A 158 -24.45 6.31 -26.19
N SER A 159 -24.55 7.64 -26.31
CA SER A 159 -23.60 8.56 -25.69
C SER A 159 -23.60 8.52 -24.16
N GLY A 160 -24.70 8.09 -23.52
CA GLY A 160 -24.79 7.97 -22.07
C GLY A 160 -24.12 6.70 -21.52
N LEU A 161 -23.92 5.70 -22.39
CA LEU A 161 -23.24 4.44 -22.04
C LEU A 161 -21.82 4.35 -22.61
N ARG A 162 -21.34 5.40 -23.27
CA ARG A 162 -19.98 5.48 -23.82
C ARG A 162 -18.96 5.50 -22.69
N ASP A 163 -17.90 4.73 -22.86
CA ASP A 163 -16.78 4.69 -21.93
C ASP A 163 -15.43 4.83 -22.64
N PHE A 164 -14.36 4.91 -21.87
CA PHE A 164 -12.98 4.97 -22.35
C PHE A 164 -12.11 3.94 -21.65
N GLU A 165 -11.27 3.26 -22.43
CA GLU A 165 -10.29 2.33 -21.90
C GLU A 165 -8.89 2.80 -22.26
N ASN A 166 -7.97 2.74 -21.30
CA ASN A 166 -6.54 2.95 -21.53
C ASN A 166 -5.87 1.59 -21.64
N ILE A 167 -5.69 1.11 -22.88
CA ILE A 167 -5.15 -0.20 -23.19
C ILE A 167 -3.62 -0.11 -23.30
N PRO A 168 -2.84 -0.73 -22.39
CA PRO A 168 -1.37 -0.67 -22.44
C PRO A 168 -0.81 -1.32 -23.71
N PHE A 169 0.34 -0.86 -24.22
CA PHE A 169 1.00 -1.52 -25.36
C PHE A 169 1.56 -2.89 -25.01
N LEU A 170 2.00 -3.06 -23.76
CA LEU A 170 2.61 -4.28 -23.25
C LEU A 170 1.72 -4.92 -22.18
N ARG A 171 1.72 -6.26 -22.14
CA ARG A 171 1.15 -7.06 -21.05
C ARG A 171 2.19 -8.01 -20.50
N LYS A 172 1.94 -8.56 -19.32
CA LYS A 172 2.73 -9.68 -18.79
C LYS A 172 2.23 -11.01 -19.35
N ASP A 173 3.15 -11.85 -19.78
CA ASP A 173 2.86 -13.26 -20.09
C ASP A 173 2.77 -14.11 -18.81
N ALA A 174 2.56 -15.42 -18.96
CA ALA A 174 2.48 -16.36 -17.83
C ALA A 174 3.77 -16.44 -17.00
N ASN A 175 4.91 -16.06 -17.59
CA ASN A 175 6.22 -16.05 -16.94
C ASN A 175 6.55 -14.67 -16.34
N GLY A 176 5.67 -13.67 -16.51
CA GLY A 176 5.85 -12.32 -16.01
C GLY A 176 6.63 -11.39 -16.95
N ASN A 177 7.01 -11.84 -18.15
CA ASN A 177 7.73 -11.04 -19.13
C ASN A 177 6.80 -10.06 -19.84
N LEU A 178 7.30 -8.87 -20.15
CA LEU A 178 6.57 -7.89 -20.94
C LEU A 178 6.56 -8.29 -22.41
N VAL A 179 5.37 -8.49 -22.97
CA VAL A 179 5.15 -8.82 -24.37
C VAL A 179 4.16 -7.82 -24.98
N PRO A 180 4.29 -7.48 -26.28
CA PRO A 180 3.31 -6.66 -26.96
C PRO A 180 1.91 -7.28 -26.92
N GLN A 181 0.89 -6.43 -26.92
CA GLN A 181 -0.50 -6.84 -27.13
C GLN A 181 -1.18 -5.88 -28.10
N THR A 182 -2.29 -6.31 -28.66
CA THR A 182 -3.15 -5.48 -29.51
C THR A 182 -4.37 -4.95 -28.75
N ILE A 183 -5.00 -3.93 -29.32
CA ILE A 183 -6.28 -3.40 -28.84
C ILE A 183 -7.34 -4.52 -28.82
N GLU A 184 -7.41 -5.31 -29.88
CA GLU A 184 -8.39 -6.37 -30.07
C GLU A 184 -8.22 -7.49 -29.03
N GLU A 185 -6.99 -7.96 -28.80
CA GLU A 185 -6.71 -8.98 -27.78
C GLU A 185 -7.06 -8.53 -26.36
N TYR A 186 -6.78 -7.27 -26.02
CA TYR A 186 -7.19 -6.71 -24.73
C TYR A 186 -8.70 -6.60 -24.64
N PHE A 187 -9.35 -6.07 -25.68
CA PHE A 187 -10.79 -5.83 -25.69
C PHE A 187 -11.59 -7.14 -25.58
N ASP A 188 -11.18 -8.19 -26.29
CA ASP A 188 -11.81 -9.49 -26.22
C ASP A 188 -11.60 -10.18 -24.87
N ARG A 189 -10.48 -9.90 -24.20
CA ARG A 189 -10.14 -10.51 -22.90
C ARG A 189 -10.75 -9.79 -21.70
N GLU A 190 -10.71 -8.46 -21.68
CA GLU A 190 -11.03 -7.66 -20.51
C GLU A 190 -12.39 -6.94 -20.64
N VAL A 191 -12.84 -6.61 -21.86
CA VAL A 191 -14.05 -5.80 -22.05
C VAL A 191 -15.25 -6.66 -22.45
N LYS A 192 -15.13 -7.46 -23.52
CA LYS A 192 -16.25 -8.27 -24.05
C LYS A 192 -16.90 -9.22 -23.04
N PRO A 193 -16.18 -9.86 -22.10
CA PRO A 193 -16.82 -10.75 -21.11
C PRO A 193 -17.80 -10.01 -20.19
N HIS A 194 -17.60 -8.70 -20.00
CA HIS A 194 -18.47 -7.86 -19.17
C HIS A 194 -19.50 -7.08 -20.01
N VAL A 195 -19.12 -6.68 -21.23
CA VAL A 195 -19.97 -5.90 -22.14
C VAL A 195 -19.93 -6.50 -23.56
N PRO A 196 -20.68 -7.58 -23.82
CA PRO A 196 -20.60 -8.32 -25.09
C PRO A 196 -21.06 -7.52 -26.32
N ASP A 197 -21.92 -6.52 -26.12
CA ASP A 197 -22.48 -5.68 -27.18
C ASP A 197 -21.63 -4.44 -27.50
N ALA A 198 -20.49 -4.26 -26.83
CA ALA A 198 -19.61 -3.12 -27.04
C ALA A 198 -18.72 -3.28 -28.29
N TRP A 199 -18.37 -2.14 -28.90
CA TRP A 199 -17.36 -2.06 -29.95
C TRP A 199 -16.44 -0.86 -29.74
N ILE A 200 -15.29 -0.88 -30.41
CA ILE A 200 -14.32 0.21 -30.35
C ILE A 200 -14.54 1.15 -31.54
N ASP A 201 -14.66 2.44 -31.27
CA ASP A 201 -14.53 3.47 -32.30
C ASP A 201 -13.04 3.76 -32.57
N LYS A 202 -12.49 3.05 -33.56
CA LYS A 202 -11.07 3.16 -33.95
C LYS A 202 -10.71 4.58 -34.41
N SER A 203 -11.66 5.36 -34.94
CA SER A 203 -11.40 6.73 -35.43
C SER A 203 -11.05 7.71 -34.31
N LYS A 204 -11.48 7.41 -33.07
CA LYS A 204 -11.23 8.23 -31.88
C LYS A 204 -10.07 7.73 -31.02
N THR A 205 -9.37 6.69 -31.46
CA THR A 205 -8.27 6.11 -30.70
C THR A 205 -7.09 7.08 -30.64
N LYS A 206 -6.54 7.29 -29.44
CA LYS A 206 -5.38 8.15 -29.22
C LYS A 206 -4.26 7.38 -28.54
N THR A 207 -3.03 7.66 -28.93
CA THR A 207 -1.84 7.19 -28.20
C THR A 207 -1.53 8.15 -27.05
N GLY A 208 -1.37 7.60 -25.85
CA GLY A 208 -0.92 8.32 -24.66
C GLY A 208 0.28 7.66 -24.01
N TYR A 209 1.00 8.42 -23.20
CA TYR A 209 2.06 7.93 -22.33
C TYR A 209 1.84 8.44 -20.92
N GLU A 210 1.97 7.58 -19.92
CA GLU A 210 1.79 7.94 -18.51
C GLU A 210 2.76 7.20 -17.60
N ILE A 211 3.36 7.96 -16.67
CA ILE A 211 4.16 7.42 -15.57
C ILE A 211 3.35 7.51 -14.28
N ASN A 212 2.74 6.40 -13.87
CA ASN A 212 1.99 6.33 -12.62
C ASN A 212 2.92 5.88 -11.47
N PHE A 213 3.50 6.84 -10.77
CA PHE A 213 4.42 6.56 -9.65
C PHE A 213 3.80 5.68 -8.56
N THR A 214 2.52 5.89 -8.24
CA THR A 214 1.82 5.08 -7.23
C THR A 214 1.75 3.62 -7.66
N LYS A 215 1.35 3.33 -8.91
CA LYS A 215 1.28 1.95 -9.42
C LYS A 215 2.64 1.25 -9.40
N TYR A 216 3.72 1.97 -9.72
CA TYR A 216 5.04 1.36 -9.91
C TYR A 216 5.86 1.25 -8.63
N PHE A 217 5.76 2.22 -7.72
CA PHE A 217 6.56 2.26 -6.48
C PHE A 217 5.76 1.90 -5.23
N TYR A 218 4.44 1.68 -5.33
CA TYR A 218 3.69 1.14 -4.22
C TYR A 218 4.06 -0.33 -4.00
N GLU A 219 4.77 -0.57 -2.91
CA GLU A 219 4.97 -1.91 -2.39
C GLU A 219 3.81 -2.28 -1.47
N PHE A 220 2.96 -3.18 -1.93
CA PHE A 220 1.96 -3.79 -1.08
C PHE A 220 2.68 -4.58 0.02
N LYS A 221 2.58 -4.12 1.26
CA LYS A 221 3.03 -4.89 2.43
C LYS A 221 1.94 -5.88 2.79
N PRO A 222 2.08 -7.18 2.47
CA PRO A 222 1.05 -8.15 2.79
C PRO A 222 0.83 -8.17 4.28
N LEU A 223 -0.43 -8.31 4.68
CA LEU A 223 -0.76 -8.53 6.08
C LEU A 223 -0.05 -9.82 6.53
N ARG A 224 0.55 -9.78 7.72
CA ARG A 224 1.16 -10.96 8.34
C ARG A 224 0.14 -12.13 8.34
N PRO A 225 0.56 -13.36 7.99
CA PRO A 225 -0.36 -14.50 7.94
C PRO A 225 -1.11 -14.69 9.25
N LEU A 226 -2.38 -15.10 9.17
CA LEU A 226 -3.23 -15.30 10.34
C LEU A 226 -2.62 -16.31 11.32
N ALA A 227 -1.90 -17.33 10.82
CA ALA A 227 -1.17 -18.28 11.65
C ALA A 227 -0.10 -17.61 12.51
N LYS A 228 0.68 -16.67 11.94
CA LYS A 228 1.63 -15.86 12.72
C LYS A 228 0.89 -14.96 13.70
N ILE A 229 -0.19 -14.28 13.28
CA ILE A 229 -0.99 -13.45 14.20
C ILE A 229 -1.43 -14.28 15.42
N LYS A 230 -1.95 -15.48 15.17
CA LYS A 230 -2.38 -16.41 16.21
C LYS A 230 -1.24 -16.86 17.12
N ALA A 231 -0.06 -17.16 16.58
CA ALA A 231 1.11 -17.54 17.36
C ALA A 231 1.53 -16.41 18.32
N ASP A 232 1.60 -15.18 17.84
CA ASP A 232 1.92 -14.03 18.70
C ASP A 232 0.85 -13.78 19.75
N ILE A 233 -0.44 -13.93 19.40
CA ILE A 233 -1.54 -13.83 20.39
C ILE A 233 -1.34 -14.87 21.50
N LEU A 234 -1.02 -16.12 21.15
CA LEU A 234 -0.80 -17.18 22.14
C LEU A 234 0.45 -16.92 23.00
N ASN A 235 1.53 -16.40 22.41
CA ASN A 235 2.73 -16.03 23.16
C ASN A 235 2.45 -14.87 24.13
N LEU A 236 1.75 -13.82 23.66
CA LEU A 236 1.33 -12.69 24.48
C LEU A 236 0.37 -13.11 25.61
N GLU A 237 -0.53 -14.05 25.34
CA GLU A 237 -1.38 -14.67 26.36
C GLU A 237 -0.53 -15.39 27.42
N GLY A 238 0.52 -16.10 27.01
CA GLY A 238 1.48 -16.74 27.92
C GLY A 238 2.21 -15.72 28.80
N GLU A 239 2.79 -14.68 28.20
CA GLU A 239 3.48 -13.60 28.91
C GLU A 239 2.56 -12.88 29.90
N THR A 240 1.32 -12.60 29.49
CA THR A 240 0.34 -11.93 30.35
C THR A 240 -0.03 -12.78 31.54
N LYS A 241 -0.27 -14.09 31.36
CA LYS A 241 -0.54 -15.02 32.48
C LYS A 241 0.62 -15.09 33.47
N GLU A 242 1.86 -15.08 32.99
CA GLU A 242 3.03 -15.08 33.86
C GLU A 242 3.19 -13.74 34.61
N LEU A 243 2.85 -12.62 33.99
CA LEU A 243 2.79 -11.32 34.68
C LEU A 243 1.69 -11.29 35.76
N GLU A 244 0.49 -11.77 35.43
CA GLU A 244 -0.64 -11.84 36.37
C GLU A 244 -0.28 -12.66 37.61
N LYS A 245 0.38 -13.82 37.44
CA LYS A 245 0.88 -14.62 38.57
C LYS A 245 1.86 -13.86 39.46
N LYS A 246 2.72 -13.03 38.88
CA LYS A 246 3.69 -12.23 39.65
C LYS A 246 3.06 -11.07 40.41
N VAL A 247 1.95 -10.51 39.90
CA VAL A 247 1.23 -9.40 40.55
C VAL A 247 0.27 -9.90 41.63
N LEU A 248 -0.26 -11.11 41.47
CA LEU A 248 -1.19 -11.75 42.41
C LEU A 248 -0.49 -12.59 43.50
N ALA A 249 0.84 -12.67 43.47
CA ALA A 249 1.68 -13.28 44.51
C ALA A 249 2.19 -12.21 45.47
#